data_AF-A0A1G6GBN0-F1
#
_entry.id   AF-A0A1G6GBN0-F1
#
_cell.length_a   1.000
_cell.length_b   1.000
_cell.length_c   1.000
_cell.angle_alpha   90.00
_cell.angle_beta   90.00
_cell.angle_gamma   90.00
#
_symmetry.space_group_name_H-M   'P 1'
#
loop_
_entity.id
_entity.type
_entity.pdbx_description
1 polymer ?
#
loop_
_entity_poly.entity_id
_entity_poly.type
_entity_poly.pdbx_seq_one_letter_code
_entity_poly.pdbx_strand_id
1 'polypeptide(L)'
;MYSYNDFERLFLRYKLEGIPAGVSIEKFCMSNQVPYNLFSKWYKDTRKKIIPVQVLGSPSTEAEVPESPSSIREVKPESDP
;
A
#
# COMPACT_ATOMS: atom_id res chain seq x y z
N MET A 1 -15.62 -20.21 -10.82
CA MET A 1 -14.26 -20.35 -10.26
C MET A 1 -13.53 -19.04 -10.49
N TYR A 2 -12.76 -18.56 -9.53
CA TYR A 2 -11.92 -17.36 -9.69
C TYR A 2 -10.73 -17.66 -10.60
N SER A 3 -10.50 -16.80 -11.60
CA SER A 3 -9.33 -16.84 -12.48
C SER A 3 -8.18 -16.00 -11.91
N TYR A 4 -6.97 -16.14 -12.49
CA TYR A 4 -5.83 -15.30 -12.14
C TYR A 4 -6.14 -13.80 -12.32
N ASN A 5 -6.82 -13.44 -13.41
CA ASN A 5 -7.20 -12.05 -13.71
C ASN A 5 -8.17 -11.47 -12.67
N ASP A 6 -9.06 -12.29 -12.09
CA ASP A 6 -10.00 -11.83 -11.07
C ASP A 6 -9.26 -11.39 -9.80
N PHE A 7 -8.27 -12.18 -9.37
CA PHE A 7 -7.46 -11.83 -8.21
C PHE A 7 -6.52 -10.65 -8.48
N GLU A 8 -5.99 -10.52 -9.70
CA GLU A 8 -5.14 -9.39 -10.07
C GLU A 8 -5.92 -8.06 -10.02
N ARG A 9 -7.14 -8.04 -10.59
CA ARG A 9 -8.05 -6.90 -10.50
C ARG A 9 -8.44 -6.58 -9.07
N LEU A 10 -8.76 -7.61 -8.27
CA LEU A 10 -9.07 -7.44 -6.85
C LEU A 10 -7.88 -6.82 -6.10
N PHE A 11 -6.66 -7.30 -6.35
CA PHE A 11 -5.46 -6.80 -5.69
C PHE A 11 -5.13 -5.37 -6.09
N LEU A 12 -5.29 -5.02 -7.36
CA LEU A 12 -5.11 -3.64 -7.83
C LEU A 12 -6.12 -2.70 -7.16
N ARG A 13 -7.39 -3.11 -7.06
CA ARG A 13 -8.41 -2.33 -6.34
C ARG A 13 -8.09 -2.20 -4.86
N TYR A 14 -7.64 -3.28 -4.22
CA TYR A 14 -7.19 -3.23 -2.83
C TYR A 14 -6.07 -2.20 -2.63
N LYS A 15 -5.10 -2.13 -3.55
CA LYS A 15 -4.00 -1.17 -3.50
C LYS A 15 -4.49 0.28 -3.58
N LEU A 16 -5.51 0.55 -4.39
CA LEU A 16 -6.05 1.89 -4.64
C LEU A 16 -7.10 2.32 -3.63
N GLU A 17 -7.94 1.41 -3.13
CA GLU A 17 -9.09 1.73 -2.28
C GLU A 17 -8.93 1.17 -0.86
N GLY A 18 -8.49 -0.09 -0.75
CA GLY A 18 -8.38 -0.79 0.53
C GLY A 18 -7.29 -0.23 1.43
N ILE A 19 -6.09 0.01 0.88
CA ILE A 19 -4.95 0.55 1.64
C ILE A 19 -5.23 1.97 2.12
N PRO A 20 -5.68 2.93 1.28
CA PRO A 20 -5.99 4.28 1.76
C PRO A 20 -7.14 4.31 2.78
N ALA A 21 -8.08 3.37 2.69
CA ALA A 21 -9.16 3.23 3.67
C ALA A 21 -8.74 2.50 4.96
N GLY A 22 -7.48 2.05 5.07
CA GLY A 22 -7.00 1.29 6.24
C GLY A 22 -7.66 -0.08 6.42
N VAL A 23 -8.25 -0.64 5.35
CA VAL A 23 -8.93 -1.94 5.39
C VAL A 23 -7.89 -3.04 5.21
N SER A 24 -7.93 -4.10 6.03
CA SER A 24 -7.06 -5.25 5.83
C SER A 24 -7.44 -6.03 4.57
N ILE A 25 -6.45 -6.63 3.89
CA ILE A 25 -6.70 -7.44 2.69
C ILE A 25 -7.72 -8.56 2.94
N GLU A 26 -7.73 -9.16 4.13
CA GLU A 26 -8.67 -10.20 4.51
C GLU A 26 -10.12 -9.67 4.52
N LYS A 27 -10.35 -8.54 5.20
CA LYS A 27 -11.67 -7.89 5.21
C LYS A 27 -12.09 -7.46 3.79
N PHE A 28 -11.15 -6.94 3.00
CA PHE A 28 -11.40 -6.55 1.62
C PHE A 28 -11.77 -7.74 0.72
N CYS A 29 -11.11 -8.89 0.87
CA CYS A 29 -11.48 -10.10 0.17
C CYS A 29 -12.91 -10.54 0.55
N MET A 30 -13.23 -10.56 1.85
CA MET A 30 -14.56 -10.94 2.33
C MET A 30 -15.66 -9.99 1.82
N SER A 31 -15.43 -8.68 1.82
CA SER A 31 -16.39 -7.70 1.31
C SER A 31 -16.64 -7.82 -0.20
N ASN A 32 -15.65 -8.34 -0.95
CA ASN A 32 -15.76 -8.62 -2.38
C ASN A 32 -16.16 -10.08 -2.67
N GLN A 33 -16.65 -10.82 -1.67
CA GLN A 33 -17.09 -12.22 -1.78
C GLN A 33 -15.98 -13.20 -2.22
N VAL A 34 -14.72 -12.83 -2.03
CA VAL A 34 -13.55 -13.64 -2.36
C VAL A 34 -13.07 -14.38 -1.12
N PRO A 35 -13.06 -15.73 -1.12
CA PRO A 35 -12.48 -16.50 -0.01
C PRO A 35 -10.99 -16.18 0.14
N TYR A 36 -10.58 -15.72 1.32
CA TYR A 36 -9.20 -15.29 1.59
C TYR A 36 -8.16 -16.39 1.32
N ASN A 37 -8.49 -17.66 1.59
CA ASN A 37 -7.61 -18.79 1.32
C ASN A 37 -7.19 -18.89 -0.16
N LEU A 38 -8.12 -18.61 -1.09
CA LEU A 38 -7.83 -18.63 -2.52
C LEU A 38 -6.96 -17.44 -2.91
N PHE A 39 -7.27 -16.25 -2.38
CA PHE A 39 -6.45 -15.06 -2.61
C PHE A 39 -5.03 -15.24 -2.07
N SER A 40 -4.87 -15.78 -0.85
CA SER A 40 -3.57 -16.02 -0.22
C SER A 40 -2.71 -16.98 -1.05
N LYS A 41 -3.31 -18.04 -1.61
CA LYS A 41 -2.62 -18.96 -2.53
C LYS A 41 -2.17 -18.22 -3.80
N TRP A 42 -3.10 -17.51 -4.46
CA TRP A 42 -2.79 -16.72 -5.66
C TRP A 42 -1.70 -15.68 -5.41
N TYR A 43 -1.74 -14.97 -4.28
CA TYR A 43 -0.79 -13.92 -3.94
C TYR A 43 0.63 -14.47 -3.78
N LYS A 44 0.78 -15.62 -3.10
CA LYS A 44 2.06 -16.32 -2.96
C LYS A 44 2.61 -16.79 -4.31
N ASP A 45 1.76 -17.36 -5.15
CA ASP A 45 2.15 -17.84 -6.48
C ASP A 45 2.55 -16.67 -7.40
N THR A 46 1.85 -15.53 -7.29
CA THR A 46 2.11 -14.31 -8.06
C THR A 46 3.43 -13.65 -7.64
N ARG A 47 3.70 -13.55 -6.32
CA ARG A 47 4.97 -12.99 -5.81
C ARG A 47 6.19 -13.82 -6.20
N LYS A 48 6.05 -15.13 -6.43
CA LYS A 48 7.14 -15.99 -6.95
C LYS A 48 7.41 -15.76 -8.44
N LYS A 49 6.40 -15.36 -9.21
CA LYS A 49 6.54 -15.06 -10.64
C LYS A 49 7.08 -13.65 -10.89
N ILE A 50 6.76 -12.70 -10.00
CA ILE A 50 7.26 -11.33 -10.07
C ILE A 50 8.69 -11.32 -9.52
N ILE A 51 9.67 -11.46 -10.43
CA ILE A 51 11.08 -11.27 -10.11
C ILE A 51 11.35 -9.75 -10.10
N PRO A 52 11.91 -9.19 -9.01
CA PRO A 52 12.32 -7.79 -9.01
C PRO A 52 13.43 -7.60 -10.04
N VAL A 53 13.16 -6.81 -11.07
CA VAL A 53 14.17 -6.40 -12.05
C VAL A 53 14.84 -5.14 -11.51
N GLN A 54 16.11 -5.24 -11.15
CA GLN A 54 16.92 -4.06 -10.84
C GLN A 54 17.35 -3.42 -12.17
N VAL A 55 16.99 -2.15 -12.37
CA VAL A 55 17.43 -1.39 -13.53
C VAL A 55 18.69 -0.63 -13.16
N LEU A 56 19.82 -0.99 -13.77
CA LEU A 56 21.10 -0.31 -13.54
C LEU A 56 20.97 1.18 -13.95
N GLY A 57 21.17 2.09 -12.98
CA GLY A 57 21.08 3.54 -13.19
C GLY A 57 19.76 4.20 -12.76
N SER A 58 18.79 3.43 -12.24
CA SER A 58 17.64 4.02 -11.55
C SER A 58 18.08 4.65 -10.21
N PRO A 59 17.60 5.86 -9.84
CA PRO A 59 17.92 6.41 -8.53
C PRO A 59 17.43 5.42 -7.48
N SER A 60 18.35 4.96 -6.62
CA SER A 60 18.01 4.03 -5.55
C SER A 60 16.80 4.60 -4.81
N THR A 61 15.74 3.80 -4.64
CA THR A 61 14.59 4.17 -3.78
C THR A 61 14.96 4.04 -2.31
N GLU A 62 16.18 4.43 -1.99
CA GLU A 62 16.80 4.53 -0.68
C GLU A 62 17.15 6.02 -0.49
N ALA A 63 16.21 6.90 -0.84
CA ALA A 63 16.16 8.23 -0.26
C ALA A 63 15.46 8.07 1.09
N GLU A 64 16.27 7.67 2.06
CA GLU A 64 16.35 8.28 3.38
C GLU A 64 15.35 9.45 3.52
N VAL A 65 14.30 9.27 4.31
CA VAL A 65 13.74 10.38 5.07
C VAL A 65 14.50 10.40 6.39
N PRO A 66 15.65 11.09 6.51
CA PRO A 66 16.09 11.53 7.81
C PRO A 66 15.10 12.60 8.26
N GLU A 67 14.50 12.33 9.40
CA GLU A 67 13.76 13.29 10.21
C GLU A 67 14.47 14.66 10.22
N SER A 68 13.78 15.72 9.80
CA SER A 68 14.15 17.09 10.14
C SER A 68 13.02 17.71 10.97
N PRO A 69 13.28 18.05 12.25
CA PRO A 69 12.29 18.61 13.15
C PRO A 69 12.15 20.11 12.87
N SER A 70 11.24 20.48 11.99
CA SER A 70 11.01 21.89 11.65
C SER A 70 9.82 22.45 12.42
N SER A 71 10.15 22.86 13.64
CA SER A 71 9.67 24.05 14.35
C SER A 71 8.15 24.20 14.57
N ILE A 72 7.72 23.73 15.74
CA ILE A 72 6.75 24.45 16.55
C ILE A 72 7.25 25.91 16.67
N ARG A 73 6.48 26.86 16.16
CA ARG A 73 6.54 28.26 16.62
C ARG A 73 5.14 28.63 17.09
N GLU A 74 5.03 28.71 18.42
CA GLU A 74 3.91 29.32 19.13
C GLU A 74 3.53 30.65 18.49
N VAL A 75 2.27 30.77 18.09
CA VAL A 75 1.66 32.05 17.78
C VAL A 75 1.17 32.61 19.12
N LYS A 76 2.00 33.44 19.77
CA LYS A 76 1.60 34.30 20.89
C LYS A 76 0.66 35.39 20.34
N PRO A 77 -0.60 35.53 20.79
CA PRO A 77 -1.34 36.75 20.54
C PRO A 77 -0.86 37.81 21.54
N GLU A 78 -0.14 38.81 21.02
CA GLU A 78 0.10 40.06 21.73
C GLU A 78 -1.03 41.01 21.36
N SER A 79 -1.95 41.22 22.30
CA SER A 79 -2.92 42.31 22.26
C SER A 79 -2.59 43.25 23.42
N ASP A 80 -2.12 44.44 23.05
CA ASP A 80 -2.04 45.68 23.86
C ASP A 80 -2.60 46.79 22.94
N PRO A 81 -3.04 47.97 23.44
CA PRO A 81 -3.08 48.46 24.82
C PRO A 81 -4.50 48.80 25.34
#